data_AF-A0A815IEJ9-F1
#
_entry.id   AF-A0A815IEJ9-F1
#
_cell.length_a   1.000
_cell.length_b   1.000
_cell.length_c   1.000
_cell.angle_alpha   90.00
_cell.angle_beta   90.00
_cell.angle_gamma   90.00
#
_symmetry.space_group_name_H-M   'P 1'
#
loop_
_entity.id
_entity.type
_entity.pdbx_description
1 polymer ?
#
loop_
_entity_poly.entity_id
_entity_poly.type
_entity_poly.pdbx_seq_one_letter_code
_entity_poly.pdbx_strand_id
1 'polypeptide(L)'
;MIDIQDLVQPIHWRITQSLLSWLTDLLPYGDNIRFPCLQHLFIGYNPDYVCNLVIDTSEEQGVDENIDQQKVIEACKIKILRCSSFDLPLVLVTQTTNDEKNQLLIQQYYELHKRKSFADVFSQHRGKNLRSTSRSTPIATILCSVAKKQIIYTYTQIYDTIIYDSNIVNEIKLNNLQTELEIINKLKSHFLKKDGPRILIIRVDYLTEYKQLLSLKYILLNAIDDESKQPSDHCVWLVIHLQLGMHQTQTQTQTVWGFGFGY
;
A
#
# COMPACT_ATOMS: atom_id res chain seq x y z
N MET A 1 14.06 21.96 -15.55
CA MET A 1 13.14 20.94 -14.98
C MET A 1 13.51 19.66 -15.71
N ILE A 2 13.94 18.62 -15.00
CA ILE A 2 14.31 17.36 -15.63
C ILE A 2 13.03 16.53 -15.75
N ASP A 3 12.64 16.17 -16.97
CA ASP A 3 11.49 15.28 -17.19
C ASP A 3 11.91 13.84 -16.90
N ILE A 4 11.01 13.05 -16.31
CA ILE A 4 11.27 11.62 -16.06
C ILE A 4 11.54 10.88 -17.38
N GLN A 5 10.95 11.35 -18.48
CA GLN A 5 11.16 10.80 -19.82
C GLN A 5 12.63 10.91 -20.27
N ASP A 6 13.34 11.94 -19.83
CA ASP A 6 14.75 12.17 -20.17
C ASP A 6 15.71 11.31 -19.32
N LEU A 7 15.22 10.76 -18.21
CA LEU A 7 16.00 9.96 -17.26
C LEU A 7 15.80 8.46 -17.42
N VAL A 8 14.79 8.03 -18.18
CA VAL A 8 14.35 6.65 -18.25
C VAL A 8 14.83 5.99 -19.53
N GLN A 9 15.32 4.75 -19.40
CA GLN A 9 15.76 3.99 -20.56
C GLN A 9 14.60 3.77 -21.55
N PRO A 10 14.82 3.83 -22.88
CA PRO A 10 13.77 3.68 -23.88
C PRO A 10 12.95 2.39 -23.74
N ILE A 11 13.58 1.32 -23.27
CA ILE A 11 12.93 0.03 -23.00
C ILE A 11 11.87 0.13 -21.90
N HIS A 12 12.18 0.81 -20.80
CA HIS A 12 11.24 1.04 -19.70
C HIS A 12 10.09 1.92 -20.15
N TRP A 13 10.39 2.97 -20.94
CA TRP A 13 9.35 3.85 -21.48
C TRP A 13 8.35 3.09 -22.37
N ARG A 14 8.84 2.17 -23.22
CA ARG A 14 7.97 1.33 -24.06
C ARG A 14 7.04 0.46 -23.23
N ILE A 15 7.54 -0.14 -22.15
CA ILE A 15 6.74 -0.93 -21.21
C ILE A 15 5.71 -0.03 -20.52
N THR A 16 6.11 1.16 -20.06
CA THR A 16 5.23 2.16 -19.45
C THR A 16 4.06 2.51 -20.37
N GLN A 17 4.33 2.80 -21.65
CA GLN A 17 3.28 3.11 -22.62
C GLN A 17 2.31 1.93 -22.85
N SER A 18 2.84 0.70 -22.90
CA SER A 18 2.00 -0.50 -23.01
C SER A 18 1.08 -0.68 -21.79
N LEU A 19 1.58 -0.42 -20.59
CA LEU A 19 0.79 -0.48 -19.36
C LEU A 19 -0.23 0.66 -19.26
N LEU A 20 0.13 1.87 -19.68
CA LEU A 20 -0.78 3.01 -19.72
C LEU A 20 -1.94 2.76 -20.67
N SER A 21 -1.65 2.26 -21.89
CA SER A 21 -2.69 1.84 -22.85
C SER A 21 -3.60 0.78 -22.23
N TRP A 22 -3.01 -0.25 -21.61
CA TRP A 22 -3.80 -1.27 -20.92
C TRP A 22 -4.69 -0.69 -19.83
N LEU A 23 -4.20 0.25 -19.02
CA LEU A 23 -4.99 0.90 -17.96
C LEU A 23 -6.13 1.76 -18.50
N THR A 24 -5.88 2.53 -19.57
CA THR A 24 -6.93 3.31 -20.22
C THR A 24 -8.00 2.42 -20.81
N ASP A 25 -7.65 1.23 -21.29
CA ASP A 25 -8.59 0.26 -21.83
C ASP A 25 -9.50 -0.36 -20.76
N LEU A 26 -9.16 -0.24 -19.48
CA LEU A 26 -10.01 -0.64 -18.37
C LEU A 26 -11.06 0.41 -18.00
N LEU A 27 -11.00 1.62 -18.58
CA LEU A 27 -11.98 2.66 -18.33
C LEU A 27 -13.16 2.55 -19.29
N PRO A 28 -14.38 2.89 -18.85
CA PRO A 28 -15.55 2.87 -19.72
C PRO A 28 -15.40 3.88 -20.86
N TYR A 29 -15.67 3.43 -22.09
CA TYR A 29 -15.64 4.27 -23.28
C TYR A 29 -17.01 4.93 -23.52
N GLY A 30 -17.03 6.24 -23.80
CA GLY A 30 -18.22 6.96 -24.21
C GLY A 30 -18.03 8.48 -24.21
N ASP A 31 -18.73 9.18 -25.11
CA ASP A 31 -18.50 10.60 -25.46
C ASP A 31 -18.71 11.63 -24.33
N ASN A 32 -19.03 11.21 -23.10
CA ASN A 32 -19.15 12.10 -21.94
C ASN A 32 -18.77 11.45 -20.60
N ILE A 33 -18.06 10.31 -20.61
CA ILE A 33 -17.73 9.61 -19.38
C ILE A 33 -16.45 10.21 -18.77
N ARG A 34 -16.61 11.11 -17.79
CA ARG A 34 -15.50 11.65 -16.99
C ARG A 34 -15.18 10.82 -15.74
N PHE A 35 -16.01 9.82 -15.46
CA PHE A 35 -15.96 9.03 -14.24
C PHE A 35 -16.39 7.58 -14.49
N PRO A 36 -15.70 6.58 -13.92
CA PRO A 36 -14.46 6.71 -13.14
C PRO A 36 -13.26 7.01 -14.04
N CYS A 37 -12.22 7.58 -13.45
CA CYS A 37 -10.90 7.75 -14.09
C CYS A 37 -9.82 7.05 -13.26
N LEU A 38 -8.59 6.95 -13.78
CA LEU A 38 -7.53 6.12 -13.19
C LEU A 38 -7.29 6.38 -11.70
N GLN A 39 -7.33 7.65 -11.26
CA GLN A 39 -7.14 8.00 -9.84
C GLN A 39 -8.22 7.44 -8.90
N HIS A 40 -9.41 7.13 -9.42
CA HIS A 40 -10.51 6.55 -8.65
C HIS A 40 -10.36 5.03 -8.52
N LEU A 41 -9.78 4.39 -9.54
CA LEU A 41 -9.63 2.93 -9.58
C LEU A 41 -8.27 2.45 -9.06
N PHE A 42 -7.25 3.29 -9.08
CA PHE A 42 -5.88 2.94 -8.69
C PHE A 42 -5.40 3.93 -7.63
N ILE A 43 -5.26 3.42 -6.40
CA ILE A 43 -4.89 4.23 -5.24
C ILE A 43 -3.48 4.80 -5.44
N GLY A 44 -3.35 6.12 -5.29
CA GLY A 44 -2.06 6.81 -5.41
C GLY A 44 -1.56 6.95 -6.85
N TYR A 45 -2.42 6.72 -7.85
CA TYR A 45 -2.09 6.95 -9.24
C TYR A 45 -1.68 8.41 -9.48
N ASN A 46 -0.55 8.58 -10.15
CA ASN A 46 -0.09 9.82 -10.74
C ASN A 46 0.55 9.50 -12.11
N PRO A 47 0.83 10.50 -12.96
CA PRO A 47 1.38 10.25 -14.30
C PRO A 47 2.70 9.45 -14.29
N ASP A 48 3.52 9.61 -13.25
CA ASP A 48 4.82 8.95 -13.11
C ASP A 48 4.74 7.57 -12.44
N TYR A 49 3.58 7.23 -11.86
CA TYR A 49 3.38 6.02 -11.05
C TYR A 49 3.72 4.75 -11.83
N VAL A 50 3.21 4.64 -13.06
CA VAL A 50 3.44 3.48 -13.92
C VAL A 50 4.91 3.39 -14.31
N CYS A 51 5.55 4.54 -14.58
CA CYS A 51 6.96 4.58 -14.94
C CYS A 51 7.86 4.13 -13.78
N ASN A 52 7.64 4.67 -12.59
CA ASN A 52 8.36 4.25 -11.38
C ASN A 52 8.17 2.77 -11.09
N LEU A 53 6.94 2.27 -11.23
CA LEU A 53 6.63 0.85 -11.04
C LEU A 53 7.39 -0.05 -12.02
N VAL A 54 7.52 0.37 -13.28
CA VAL A 54 8.29 -0.36 -14.30
C VAL A 54 9.76 -0.41 -13.94
N ILE A 55 10.35 0.71 -13.52
CA ILE A 55 11.75 0.78 -13.10
C ILE A 55 11.99 -0.16 -11.92
N ASP A 56 11.20 -0.01 -10.85
CA ASP A 56 11.31 -0.85 -9.64
C ASP A 56 11.16 -2.34 -9.97
N THR A 57 10.20 -2.68 -10.84
CA THR A 57 9.95 -4.08 -11.23
C THR A 57 11.03 -4.64 -12.13
N SER A 58 11.60 -3.84 -13.03
CA SER A 58 12.76 -4.23 -13.84
C SER A 58 13.97 -4.50 -12.96
N GLU A 59 14.26 -3.62 -11.99
CA GLU A 59 15.37 -3.80 -11.04
C GLU A 59 15.21 -5.07 -10.19
N GLU A 60 13.99 -5.37 -9.72
CA GLU A 60 13.69 -6.61 -9.01
C GLU A 60 13.91 -7.89 -9.84
N GLN A 61 13.74 -7.82 -11.17
CA GLN A 61 13.91 -8.96 -12.07
C GLN A 61 15.38 -9.23 -12.46
N GLY A 62 16.31 -8.33 -12.08
CA GLY A 62 17.74 -8.43 -12.35
C GLY A 62 18.19 -7.56 -13.51
N VAL A 63 19.38 -6.95 -13.35
CA VAL A 63 20.03 -6.04 -14.31
C VAL A 63 20.74 -6.83 -15.41
N ASP A 64 20.02 -7.70 -16.12
CA ASP A 64 20.58 -8.36 -17.30
C ASP A 64 20.08 -7.66 -18.58
N GLU A 65 20.97 -7.49 -19.56
CA GLU A 65 20.73 -6.77 -20.82
C GLU A 65 19.58 -7.37 -21.68
N ASN A 66 19.04 -8.53 -21.26
CA ASN A 66 17.84 -9.17 -21.81
C ASN A 66 16.68 -9.16 -20.82
N ILE A 67 16.20 -7.95 -20.47
CA ILE A 67 14.93 -7.80 -19.74
C ILE A 67 13.81 -8.45 -20.58
N ASP A 68 13.21 -9.51 -20.05
CA ASP A 68 11.98 -10.07 -20.58
C ASP A 68 10.83 -9.09 -20.33
N GLN A 69 10.55 -8.26 -21.35
CA GLN A 69 9.52 -7.23 -21.30
C GLN A 69 8.16 -7.80 -20.88
N GLN A 70 7.81 -9.00 -21.36
CA GLN A 70 6.52 -9.59 -21.07
C GLN A 70 6.42 -9.97 -19.60
N LYS A 71 7.50 -10.50 -19.03
CA LYS A 71 7.56 -10.81 -17.60
C LYS A 71 7.43 -9.56 -16.73
N VAL A 72 8.08 -8.46 -17.11
CA VAL A 72 7.96 -7.17 -16.41
C VAL A 72 6.55 -6.60 -16.52
N ILE A 73 5.94 -6.66 -17.71
CA ILE A 73 4.55 -6.22 -17.94
C ILE A 73 3.59 -6.99 -17.03
N GLU A 74 3.66 -8.32 -17.02
CA GLU A 74 2.75 -9.13 -16.21
C GLU A 74 2.98 -8.92 -14.70
N ALA A 75 4.23 -8.78 -14.27
CA ALA A 75 4.54 -8.42 -12.88
C ALA A 75 3.97 -7.04 -12.49
N CYS A 76 4.09 -6.04 -13.37
CA CYS A 76 3.52 -4.72 -13.16
C CYS A 76 1.99 -4.77 -13.09
N LYS A 77 1.31 -5.48 -14.02
CA LYS A 77 -0.15 -5.67 -13.98
C LYS A 77 -0.61 -6.26 -12.65
N ILE A 78 0.09 -7.29 -12.16
CA ILE A 78 -0.22 -7.89 -10.85
C ILE A 78 -0.04 -6.87 -9.73
N LYS A 79 1.03 -6.08 -9.73
CA LYS A 79 1.25 -5.03 -8.71
C LYS A 79 0.17 -3.94 -8.78
N ILE A 80 -0.24 -3.52 -9.97
CA ILE A 80 -1.30 -2.52 -10.15
C ILE A 80 -2.65 -3.06 -9.66
N LEU A 81 -3.02 -4.28 -10.04
CA LEU A 81 -4.27 -4.93 -9.60
C LEU A 81 -4.33 -5.10 -8.08
N ARG A 82 -3.19 -5.31 -7.40
CA ARG A 82 -3.14 -5.40 -5.94
C ARG A 82 -3.43 -4.08 -5.24
N CYS A 83 -3.28 -2.96 -5.93
CA CYS A 83 -3.48 -1.61 -5.42
C CYS A 83 -4.75 -0.95 -5.99
N SER A 84 -5.55 -1.70 -6.75
CA SER A 84 -6.78 -1.17 -7.32
C SER A 84 -7.95 -1.24 -6.33
N SER A 85 -8.90 -0.31 -6.48
CA SER A 85 -10.13 -0.22 -5.70
C SER A 85 -10.99 -1.49 -5.85
N PHE A 86 -11.83 -1.74 -4.85
CA PHE A 86 -12.94 -2.72 -4.93
C PHE A 86 -13.97 -2.36 -6.00
N ASP A 87 -13.97 -1.11 -6.50
CA ASP A 87 -14.85 -0.68 -7.59
C ASP A 87 -14.38 -1.18 -8.96
N LEU A 88 -13.11 -1.60 -9.12
CA LEU A 88 -12.57 -2.01 -10.41
C LEU A 88 -13.38 -3.18 -11.03
N PRO A 89 -13.67 -4.29 -10.33
CA PRO A 89 -14.53 -5.34 -10.88
C PRO A 89 -15.90 -4.85 -11.32
N LEU A 90 -16.53 -3.94 -10.57
CA LEU A 90 -17.84 -3.39 -10.92
C LEU A 90 -17.78 -2.62 -12.24
N VAL A 91 -16.74 -1.81 -12.42
CA VAL A 91 -16.51 -1.07 -13.68
C VAL A 91 -16.30 -2.03 -14.84
N LEU A 92 -15.50 -3.07 -14.66
CA LEU A 92 -15.22 -4.06 -15.72
C LEU A 92 -16.48 -4.83 -16.15
N VAL A 93 -17.39 -5.16 -15.22
CA VAL A 93 -18.67 -5.81 -15.52
C VAL A 93 -19.57 -4.90 -16.38
N THR A 94 -19.50 -3.58 -16.21
CA THR A 94 -20.32 -2.65 -17.00
C THR A 94 -19.87 -2.48 -18.45
N GLN A 95 -18.66 -2.96 -18.80
CA GLN A 95 -18.12 -2.86 -20.14
C GLN A 95 -18.40 -4.12 -20.96
N THR A 96 -19.32 -4.01 -21.91
CA THR A 96 -19.76 -5.15 -22.74
C THR A 96 -18.84 -5.48 -23.92
N THR A 97 -17.88 -4.62 -24.24
CA THR A 97 -17.03 -4.74 -25.44
C THR A 97 -15.91 -5.78 -25.31
N ASN A 98 -15.54 -6.17 -24.09
CA ASN A 98 -14.43 -7.10 -23.80
C ASN A 98 -14.80 -8.12 -22.71
N ASP A 99 -16.04 -8.62 -22.70
CA ASP A 99 -16.60 -9.40 -21.59
C ASP A 99 -15.70 -10.58 -21.17
N GLU A 100 -15.24 -11.43 -22.11
CA GLU A 100 -14.36 -12.56 -21.76
C GLU A 100 -13.04 -12.14 -21.07
N LYS A 101 -12.39 -11.08 -21.57
CA LYS A 101 -11.15 -10.56 -20.97
C LYS A 101 -11.41 -9.92 -19.61
N ASN A 102 -12.54 -9.23 -19.47
CA ASN A 102 -12.97 -8.58 -18.24
C ASN A 102 -13.29 -9.63 -17.17
N GLN A 103 -13.99 -10.71 -17.51
CA GLN A 103 -14.26 -11.81 -16.59
C GLN A 103 -12.98 -12.48 -16.08
N LEU A 104 -12.01 -12.73 -16.97
CA LEU A 104 -10.70 -13.26 -16.58
C LEU A 104 -9.98 -12.31 -15.61
N LEU A 105 -10.01 -11.00 -15.89
CA LEU A 105 -9.37 -9.99 -15.04
C LEU A 105 -10.06 -9.86 -13.67
N ILE A 106 -11.40 -9.94 -13.64
CA ILE A 106 -12.20 -9.96 -12.41
C ILE A 106 -11.85 -11.20 -11.57
N GLN A 107 -11.76 -12.37 -12.20
CA GLN A 107 -11.37 -13.60 -11.52
C GLN A 107 -9.95 -13.50 -10.94
N GLN A 108 -9.00 -12.99 -11.73
CA GLN A 108 -7.64 -12.72 -11.26
C GLN A 108 -7.62 -11.73 -10.09
N TYR A 109 -8.41 -10.66 -10.17
CA TYR A 109 -8.55 -9.68 -9.09
C TYR A 109 -9.02 -10.36 -7.80
N TYR A 110 -10.09 -11.16 -7.84
CA TYR A 110 -10.57 -11.85 -6.65
C TYR A 110 -9.57 -12.89 -6.14
N GLU A 111 -8.92 -13.68 -6.98
CA GLU A 111 -7.90 -14.64 -6.54
C GLU A 111 -6.68 -13.95 -5.89
N LEU A 112 -6.27 -12.77 -6.39
CA LEU A 112 -5.21 -11.96 -5.77
C LEU A 112 -5.58 -11.43 -4.38
N HIS A 113 -6.87 -11.17 -4.13
CA HIS A 113 -7.38 -10.61 -2.87
C HIS A 113 -7.93 -11.67 -1.91
N LYS A 114 -8.26 -12.86 -2.39
CA LYS A 114 -8.81 -14.01 -1.63
C LYS A 114 -7.91 -14.47 -0.48
N ARG A 115 -6.61 -14.17 -0.53
CA ARG A 115 -5.58 -14.62 0.43
C ARG A 115 -4.93 -13.51 1.25
N LYS A 116 -5.54 -12.32 1.31
CA LYS A 116 -4.91 -11.13 1.89
C LYS A 116 -5.79 -10.44 2.92
N SER A 117 -6.26 -11.17 3.93
CA SER A 117 -6.61 -10.48 5.17
C SER A 117 -5.33 -9.94 5.82
N PHE A 118 -5.42 -8.85 6.57
CA PHE A 118 -4.29 -8.38 7.39
C PHE A 118 -3.79 -9.50 8.33
N ALA A 119 -4.70 -10.35 8.80
CA ALA A 119 -4.38 -11.53 9.61
C ALA A 119 -3.54 -12.58 8.86
N ASP A 120 -3.72 -12.74 7.54
CA ASP A 120 -2.91 -13.65 6.72
C ASP A 120 -1.48 -13.11 6.54
N VAL A 121 -1.33 -11.81 6.30
CA VAL A 121 -0.02 -11.13 6.24
C VAL A 121 0.72 -11.33 7.57
N PHE A 122 0.00 -11.20 8.68
CA PHE A 122 0.54 -11.43 10.01
C PHE A 122 0.88 -12.91 10.30
N SER A 123 0.04 -13.85 9.83
CA SER A 123 0.26 -15.29 10.02
C SER A 123 1.45 -15.81 9.19
N GLN A 124 1.67 -15.25 8.00
CA GLN A 124 2.85 -15.53 7.18
C GLN A 124 4.15 -15.06 7.85
N HIS A 125 4.11 -13.94 8.60
CA HIS A 125 5.24 -13.48 9.42
C HIS A 125 5.60 -14.49 10.52
N ARG A 126 4.60 -15.08 11.20
CA ARG A 126 4.84 -16.13 12.21
C ARG A 126 5.41 -17.43 11.62
N GLY A 127 4.89 -17.87 10.47
CA GLY A 127 5.24 -19.17 9.88
C GLY A 127 6.67 -19.28 9.36
N LYS A 128 7.32 -18.17 8.98
CA LYS A 128 8.69 -18.17 8.43
C LYS A 128 9.78 -18.14 9.50
N ASN A 129 9.54 -17.53 10.66
CA ASN A 129 10.49 -17.56 11.78
C ASN A 129 10.58 -18.93 12.48
N LEU A 130 9.62 -19.83 12.25
CA LEU A 130 9.61 -21.19 12.79
C LEU A 130 10.08 -22.29 11.81
N ARG A 131 10.28 -22.00 10.52
CA ARG A 131 10.53 -23.01 9.47
C ARG A 131 11.90 -22.91 8.78
N SER A 132 12.93 -22.44 9.48
CA SER A 132 14.32 -22.56 9.05
C SER A 132 14.87 -24.00 9.03
N THR A 133 14.01 -25.03 9.12
CA THR A 133 14.40 -26.44 9.13
C THR A 133 13.45 -27.38 8.38
N SER A 134 12.89 -27.03 7.21
CA SER A 134 12.41 -28.10 6.29
C SER A 134 12.27 -27.64 4.84
N ARG A 135 12.74 -28.51 3.93
CA ARG A 135 12.72 -28.37 2.47
C ARG A 135 11.32 -28.21 1.87
N SER A 136 11.33 -27.66 0.65
CA SER A 136 10.37 -27.82 -0.47
C SER A 136 9.08 -26.98 -0.53
N THR A 137 9.09 -25.96 -1.41
CA THR A 137 8.23 -25.89 -2.63
C THR A 137 8.62 -24.67 -3.51
N PRO A 138 8.77 -24.79 -4.85
CA PRO A 138 9.39 -23.73 -5.68
C PRO A 138 8.46 -22.56 -6.05
N ILE A 139 7.15 -22.63 -5.73
CA ILE A 139 6.15 -21.65 -6.21
C ILE A 139 5.84 -20.57 -5.14
N ALA A 140 6.28 -20.77 -3.89
CA ALA A 140 6.13 -19.78 -2.82
C ALA A 140 7.34 -18.81 -2.70
N THR A 141 8.34 -18.95 -3.57
CA THR A 141 9.67 -18.32 -3.41
C THR A 141 9.75 -16.87 -3.91
N ILE A 142 8.70 -16.33 -4.53
CA ILE A 142 8.77 -14.96 -5.11
C ILE A 142 8.25 -13.87 -4.16
N LEU A 143 7.63 -14.21 -3.02
CA LEU A 143 7.08 -13.17 -2.12
C LEU A 143 7.51 -13.35 -0.66
N CYS A 144 8.12 -12.27 -0.15
CA CYS A 144 8.42 -11.97 1.23
C CYS A 144 9.69 -12.62 1.80
N SER A 145 10.85 -12.06 1.42
CA SER A 145 11.81 -11.62 2.44
C SER A 145 11.04 -10.66 3.37
N VAL A 146 10.87 -11.03 4.63
CA VAL A 146 10.09 -10.22 5.59
C VAL A 146 11.00 -9.06 6.01
N ALA A 147 10.87 -7.93 5.33
CA ALA A 147 11.61 -6.73 5.69
C ALA A 147 11.24 -6.31 7.13
N LYS A 148 12.25 -6.02 7.97
CA LYS A 148 12.08 -5.46 9.33
C LYS A 148 11.21 -4.19 9.34
N LYS A 149 11.16 -3.50 8.19
CA LYS A 149 10.39 -2.28 7.93
C LYS A 149 9.38 -2.60 6.83
N GLN A 150 8.10 -2.38 7.08
CA GLN A 150 7.07 -2.52 6.04
C GLN A 150 6.15 -1.31 6.02
N ILE A 151 5.70 -0.93 4.82
CA ILE A 151 4.63 0.03 4.63
C ILE A 151 3.46 -0.73 4.02
N ILE A 152 2.34 -0.72 4.73
CA ILE A 152 1.12 -1.42 4.36
C ILE A 152 0.05 -0.37 4.12
N TYR A 153 -0.50 -0.34 2.91
CA TYR A 153 -1.68 0.46 2.61
C TYR A 153 -2.92 -0.38 2.87
N THR A 154 -3.84 0.14 3.67
CA THR A 154 -5.13 -0.49 3.95
C THR A 154 -6.23 0.48 3.61
N TYR A 155 -7.32 -0.04 3.09
CA TYR A 155 -8.51 0.72 2.74
C TYR A 155 -9.71 -0.04 3.29
N THR A 156 -10.43 0.58 4.21
CA THR A 156 -11.71 0.06 4.73
C THR A 156 -12.67 1.25 4.83
N GLN A 157 -13.95 1.04 4.50
CA GLN A 157 -14.98 2.08 4.58
C GLN A 157 -15.24 2.51 6.03
N ILE A 158 -14.89 1.66 6.98
CA ILE A 158 -15.02 1.85 8.42
C ILE A 158 -13.61 1.72 8.98
N TYR A 159 -13.19 2.62 9.88
CA TYR A 159 -11.94 2.50 10.65
C TYR A 159 -12.09 1.33 11.64
N ASP A 160 -12.23 0.11 11.12
CA ASP A 160 -12.42 -1.06 11.95
C ASP A 160 -11.16 -1.32 12.74
N THR A 161 -11.40 -1.85 13.93
CA THR A 161 -10.34 -2.31 14.81
C THR A 161 -9.85 -3.63 14.23
N ILE A 162 -8.69 -3.62 13.59
CA ILE A 162 -8.05 -4.86 13.13
C ILE A 162 -7.75 -5.66 14.40
N ILE A 163 -8.26 -6.89 14.50
CA ILE A 163 -8.05 -7.73 15.68
C ILE A 163 -6.65 -8.34 15.57
N TYR A 164 -5.81 -8.08 16.57
CA TYR A 164 -4.47 -8.65 16.66
C TYR A 164 -4.32 -9.54 17.89
N ASP A 165 -3.33 -10.43 17.85
CA ASP A 165 -2.80 -11.02 19.07
C ASP A 165 -1.97 -9.95 19.80
N SER A 166 -2.54 -9.43 20.89
CA SER A 166 -1.97 -8.36 21.72
C SER A 166 -0.61 -8.70 22.34
N ASN A 167 -0.24 -9.97 22.38
CA ASN A 167 1.06 -10.38 22.92
C ASN A 167 2.21 -10.14 21.93
N ILE A 168 1.90 -9.98 20.63
CA ILE A 168 2.90 -9.84 19.57
C ILE A 168 2.85 -8.47 18.91
N VAL A 169 1.67 -7.83 18.88
CA VAL A 169 1.47 -6.53 18.25
C VAL A 169 1.30 -5.43 19.29
N ASN A 170 2.04 -4.36 19.11
CA ASN A 170 1.80 -3.09 19.76
C ASN A 170 1.33 -2.09 18.70
N GLU A 171 0.09 -1.61 18.79
CA GLU A 171 -0.47 -0.62 17.86
C GLU A 171 -0.49 0.78 18.47
N ILE A 172 -0.14 1.78 17.66
CA ILE A 172 -0.18 3.20 18.03
C ILE A 172 -0.75 3.99 16.85
N LYS A 173 -1.63 4.95 17.13
CA LYS A 173 -2.08 5.94 16.15
C LYS A 173 -1.08 7.09 16.08
N LEU A 174 -0.76 7.57 14.89
CA LEU A 174 0.24 8.62 14.70
C LEU A 174 -0.14 9.91 15.46
N ASN A 175 -1.41 10.29 15.51
CA ASN A 175 -1.91 11.44 16.28
C ASN A 175 -1.59 11.39 17.79
N ASN A 176 -1.28 10.22 18.35
CA ASN A 176 -0.85 10.09 19.74
C ASN A 176 0.64 10.47 19.94
N LEU A 177 1.39 10.68 18.86
CA LEU A 177 2.79 11.09 18.85
C LEU A 177 2.85 12.52 18.31
N GLN A 178 3.06 13.49 19.20
CA GLN A 178 3.00 14.90 18.84
C GLN A 178 4.31 15.41 18.22
N THR A 179 5.43 14.76 18.53
CA THR A 179 6.76 15.20 18.10
C THR A 179 7.54 14.09 17.40
N GLU A 180 8.42 14.48 16.47
CA GLU A 180 9.38 13.55 15.84
C GLU A 180 10.24 12.82 16.88
N LEU A 181 10.63 13.51 17.96
CA LEU A 181 11.42 12.94 19.04
C LEU A 181 10.67 11.80 19.75
N GLU A 182 9.35 11.93 19.97
CA GLU A 182 8.53 10.86 20.55
C GLU A 182 8.50 9.63 19.65
N ILE A 183 8.38 9.81 18.33
CA ILE A 183 8.41 8.72 17.36
C ILE A 183 9.76 8.00 17.43
N ILE A 184 10.86 8.74 17.38
CA ILE A 184 12.22 8.18 17.47
C ILE A 184 12.42 7.41 18.77
N ASN A 185 12.03 7.99 19.91
CA ASN A 185 12.15 7.35 21.21
C ASN A 185 11.30 6.08 21.29
N LYS A 186 10.11 6.09 20.70
CA LYS A 186 9.26 4.91 20.64
C LYS A 186 9.88 3.79 19.81
N LEU A 187 10.40 4.11 18.62
CA LEU A 187 11.11 3.15 17.76
C LEU A 187 12.31 2.54 18.49
N LYS A 188 13.18 3.37 19.07
CA LYS A 188 14.34 2.90 19.85
C LYS A 188 13.90 2.00 21.01
N SER A 189 12.88 2.41 21.77
CA SER A 189 12.37 1.61 22.89
C SER A 189 11.81 0.26 22.44
N HIS A 190 11.20 0.19 21.26
CA HIS A 190 10.66 -1.05 20.70
C HIS A 190 11.76 -2.04 20.35
N PHE A 191 12.84 -1.58 19.69
CA PHE A 191 13.96 -2.44 19.33
C PHE A 191 14.83 -2.85 20.54
N LEU A 192 14.89 -2.04 21.61
CA LEU A 192 15.68 -2.37 22.81
C LEU A 192 14.97 -3.36 23.75
N LYS A 193 13.64 -3.51 23.65
CA LYS A 193 12.88 -4.44 24.50
C LYS A 193 13.13 -5.89 24.08
N LYS A 194 13.80 -6.66 24.94
CA LYS A 194 14.00 -8.11 24.73
C LYS A 194 12.73 -8.92 24.91
N ASP A 195 11.92 -8.52 25.90
CA ASP A 195 10.64 -9.15 26.24
C ASP A 195 9.50 -8.16 25.95
N GLY A 196 8.71 -8.46 24.92
CA GLY A 196 7.61 -7.62 24.51
C GLY A 196 7.10 -7.92 23.10
N PRO A 197 6.11 -7.14 22.63
CA PRO A 197 5.56 -7.26 21.28
C PRO A 197 6.67 -7.16 20.24
N ARG A 198 6.71 -8.11 19.31
CA ARG A 198 7.72 -8.15 18.25
C ARG A 198 7.38 -7.17 17.11
N ILE A 199 6.11 -6.85 16.91
CA ILE A 199 5.66 -5.96 15.84
C ILE A 199 5.12 -4.67 16.43
N LEU A 200 5.69 -3.54 16.02
CA LEU A 200 5.13 -2.21 16.26
C LEU A 200 4.36 -1.76 15.02
N ILE A 201 3.08 -1.50 15.18
CA ILE A 201 2.22 -0.92 14.14
C ILE A 201 2.02 0.56 14.44
N ILE A 202 2.37 1.41 13.48
CA ILE A 202 2.02 2.83 13.49
C ILE A 202 0.91 3.02 12.48
N ARG A 203 -0.31 3.32 12.94
CA ARG A 203 -1.45 3.63 12.08
C ARG A 203 -1.45 5.11 11.72
N VAL A 204 -1.57 5.38 10.43
CA VAL A 204 -1.67 6.72 9.87
C VAL A 204 -3.02 6.87 9.21
N ASP A 205 -3.84 7.78 9.69
CA ASP A 205 -5.01 8.25 8.96
C ASP A 205 -4.55 9.22 7.86
N TYR A 206 -4.57 8.74 6.62
CA TYR A 206 -4.06 9.51 5.50
C TYR A 206 -4.78 10.85 5.31
N LEU A 207 -6.09 10.93 5.58
CA LEU A 207 -6.84 12.17 5.34
C LEU A 207 -6.35 13.31 6.23
N THR A 208 -6.03 13.00 7.49
CA THR A 208 -5.62 14.00 8.47
C THR A 208 -4.11 14.15 8.59
N GLU A 209 -3.35 13.10 8.27
CA GLU A 209 -1.93 12.99 8.63
C GLU A 209 -0.99 12.85 7.42
N TYR A 210 -1.48 12.95 6.17
CA TYR A 210 -0.64 12.76 4.97
C TYR A 210 0.63 13.63 4.96
N LYS A 211 0.58 14.84 5.53
CA LYS A 211 1.73 15.77 5.57
C LYS A 211 2.90 15.23 6.40
N GLN A 212 2.62 14.40 7.40
CA GLN A 212 3.63 13.84 8.30
C GLN A 212 4.27 12.56 7.72
N LEU A 213 3.67 12.00 6.67
CA LEU A 213 4.07 10.71 6.11
C LEU A 213 5.52 10.71 5.59
N LEU A 214 5.95 11.80 4.95
CA LEU A 214 7.31 11.92 4.43
C LEU A 214 8.33 11.95 5.58
N SER A 215 8.10 12.79 6.60
CA SER A 215 8.94 12.85 7.80
C SER A 215 8.99 11.48 8.50
N LEU A 216 7.85 10.80 8.63
CA LEU A 216 7.78 9.49 9.25
C LEU A 216 8.57 8.43 8.46
N LYS A 217 8.50 8.45 7.12
CA LYS A 217 9.34 7.58 6.27
C LYS A 217 10.82 7.84 6.52
N TYR A 218 11.26 9.10 6.57
CA TYR A 218 12.65 9.45 6.86
C TYR A 218 13.09 9.01 8.25
N ILE A 219 12.25 9.21 9.27
CA ILE A 219 12.50 8.75 10.64
C ILE A 219 12.66 7.22 10.66
N LEU A 220 11.80 6.47 10.00
CA LEU A 220 11.88 5.00 9.94
C LEU A 220 13.14 4.50 9.21
N LEU A 221 13.58 5.23 8.18
CA LEU A 221 14.84 4.94 7.51
C LEU A 221 16.01 5.14 8.48
N ASN A 222 16.11 6.34 9.07
CA ASN A 222 17.28 6.77 9.85
C ASN A 222 17.34 6.21 11.28
N ALA A 223 16.20 6.01 11.95
CA ALA A 223 16.17 5.65 13.37
C ALA A 223 16.66 4.21 13.65
N ILE A 224 16.91 3.42 12.61
CA ILE A 224 17.11 1.97 12.69
C ILE A 224 18.48 1.55 12.13
N ASP A 225 19.29 2.45 11.57
CA ASP A 225 20.57 2.12 10.91
C ASP A 225 21.63 1.49 11.83
N ASP A 226 21.46 1.53 13.15
CA ASP A 226 22.32 0.83 14.11
C ASP A 226 21.87 -0.64 14.27
N GLU A 227 21.84 -1.39 13.15
CA GLU A 227 21.37 -2.79 13.08
C GLU A 227 22.17 -3.73 14.01
N SER A 228 23.41 -3.37 14.32
CA SER A 228 24.33 -4.14 15.17
C SER A 228 23.83 -4.35 16.61
N LYS A 229 22.86 -3.56 17.07
CA LYS A 229 22.34 -3.58 18.44
C LYS A 229 20.91 -4.11 18.56
N GLN A 230 20.29 -4.57 17.47
CA GLN A 230 18.87 -4.88 17.44
C GLN A 230 18.62 -6.41 17.47
N PRO A 231 17.65 -6.90 18.28
CA PRO A 231 17.22 -8.29 18.21
C PRO A 231 16.65 -8.61 16.82
N SER A 232 16.99 -9.78 16.28
CA SER A 232 16.62 -10.21 14.92
C SER A 232 15.11 -10.25 14.65
N ASP A 233 14.30 -10.30 15.71
CA ASP A 233 12.89 -10.68 15.62
C ASP A 233 11.92 -9.49 15.73
N HIS A 234 12.43 -8.27 15.93
CA HIS A 234 11.59 -7.06 16.03
C HIS A 234 11.36 -6.41 14.67
N CYS A 235 10.11 -6.05 14.40
CA CYS A 235 9.66 -5.41 13.17
C CYS A 235 8.84 -4.14 13.47
N VAL A 236 8.87 -3.21 12.52
CA VAL A 236 8.05 -1.99 12.54
C VAL A 236 7.28 -1.87 11.22
N TRP A 237 5.96 -1.80 11.33
CA TRP A 237 5.06 -1.68 10.21
C TRP A 237 4.30 -0.36 10.27
N LEU A 238 4.36 0.37 9.16
CA LEU A 238 3.57 1.56 8.96
C LEU A 238 2.28 1.17 8.24
N VAL A 239 1.14 1.26 8.92
CA VAL A 239 -0.17 0.94 8.35
C VAL A 239 -0.85 2.25 7.98
N ILE A 240 -0.76 2.61 6.70
CA ILE A 240 -1.41 3.79 6.15
C ILE A 240 -2.84 3.40 5.85
N HIS A 241 -3.74 3.99 6.61
CA HIS A 241 -5.17 3.82 6.46
C HIS A 241 -5.73 4.91 5.55
N LEU A 242 -6.26 4.49 4.41
CA LEU A 242 -6.91 5.34 3.44
C LEU A 242 -8.41 5.25 3.66
N GLN A 243 -8.97 6.26 4.33
CA GLN A 243 -10.41 6.41 4.36
C GLN A 243 -10.85 7.09 3.05
N LEU A 244 -11.50 6.35 2.16
CA LEU A 244 -12.18 6.96 1.02
C LEU A 244 -13.43 7.66 1.57
N GLY A 245 -13.42 8.98 1.54
CA GLY A 245 -14.51 9.79 2.05
C GLY A 245 -15.79 9.57 1.24
N MET A 246 -16.86 9.13 1.91
CA MET A 246 -18.10 9.87 1.78
C MET A 246 -17.81 11.29 2.25
N HIS A 247 -18.04 12.29 1.40
CA HIS A 247 -17.88 13.70 1.76
C HIS A 247 -18.55 14.01 3.11
N GLN A 248 -17.76 14.24 4.15
CA GLN A 248 -18.23 15.02 5.29
C GLN A 248 -18.18 16.48 4.85
N THR A 249 -19.31 16.99 4.39
CA THR A 249 -19.58 18.43 4.40
C THR A 249 -19.49 18.91 5.85
N GLN A 250 -18.32 19.39 6.25
CA GLN A 250 -18.21 20.30 7.38
C GLN A 250 -18.78 21.64 6.93
N THR A 251 -20.10 21.81 7.07
CA THR A 251 -20.66 23.16 7.17
C THR A 251 -20.33 23.64 8.58
N GLN A 252 -19.37 24.56 8.66
CA GLN A 252 -19.21 25.43 9.80
C GLN A 252 -20.52 26.20 10.01
N THR A 253 -21.21 25.93 11.10
CA THR A 253 -22.01 26.96 11.76
C THR A 253 -21.53 27.06 13.20
N GLN A 254 -20.53 27.93 13.40
CA GLN A 254 -20.47 28.69 14.63
C GLN A 254 -21.71 29.57 14.67
N THR A 255 -22.51 29.42 15.71
CA THR A 255 -23.20 30.55 16.32
C THR A 255 -23.22 30.33 17.83
N VAL A 256 -22.42 31.15 18.49
CA VAL A 256 -22.40 31.36 19.94
C VAL A 256 -23.60 32.23 20.31
N TRP A 257 -23.98 32.18 21.60
CA TRP A 257 -24.98 32.99 22.33
C TRP A 257 -26.42 32.47 22.20
N GLY A 258 -27.21 32.23 23.25
CA GLY A 258 -27.11 32.56 24.67
C GLY A 258 -28.54 32.75 25.20
N PHE A 259 -28.84 32.14 26.36
CA PHE A 259 -29.91 32.45 27.34
C PHE A 259 -31.34 32.81 26.89
N GLY A 260 -32.32 32.22 27.60
CA GLY A 260 -33.48 32.99 28.06
C GLY A 260 -34.83 32.28 28.06
N PHE A 261 -35.20 31.77 29.24
CA PHE A 261 -36.52 31.66 29.90
C PHE A 261 -37.83 31.61 29.11
N GLY A 262 -38.72 30.75 29.62
CA GLY A 262 -40.06 30.51 29.10
C GLY A 262 -41.14 31.51 29.52
N TYR A 263 -42.35 31.21 29.07
CA TYR A 263 -43.56 30.98 29.86
C TYR A 263 -44.35 29.86 29.18
#